data_AF-A0A371WWY5-F1
#
_entry.id   AF-A0A371WWY5-F1
#
_cell.length_a   1.000
_cell.length_b   1.000
_cell.length_c   1.000
_cell.angle_alpha   90.00
_cell.angle_beta   90.00
_cell.angle_gamma   90.00
#
_symmetry.space_group_name_H-M   'P 1'
#
loop_
_entity.id
_entity.type
_entity.pdbx_description
1 polymer ?
#
loop_
_entity_poly.entity_id
_entity_poly.type
_entity_poly.pdbx_seq_one_letter_code
_entity_poly.pdbx_strand_id
1 'polypeptide(L)'
;MSSFTFIAPEKLARLIGTPKCPALLDVRAPDDSASNPSLVPGAYPCSHENVLQWAATFRPSAIVTIGQRGKTLSQGAAAQLRVAGVHAEVLEGGFEAWQKLNLPLVPAAKIPPRGPQGCTVWVTRARPKIDRIACPWLIRRFVDPNAQFLYVAPPEVEAVGQAFSATPFDIEGVFWSHRADTCTFDTMIEEFGLETEPLLRLAAIVRGADTARLDLAPEAAGLLAASLGLSRMYGADLEQLDAGCQLYDAFYRWCRDATDETHNWPTNKP
;
A
#
# COMPACT_ATOMS: atom_id res chain seq x y z
N MET A 1 -0.20 -29.68 13.19
CA MET A 1 -1.44 -29.40 12.45
C MET A 1 -1.53 -27.90 12.32
N SER A 2 -1.46 -27.33 11.11
CA SER A 2 -1.73 -25.90 10.94
C SER A 2 -3.21 -25.71 11.27
N SER A 3 -3.53 -24.93 12.31
CA SER A 3 -4.92 -24.56 12.50
C SER A 3 -5.26 -23.51 11.44
N PHE A 4 -6.43 -23.64 10.82
CA PHE A 4 -6.96 -22.68 9.84
C PHE A 4 -7.28 -21.29 10.44
N THR A 5 -6.77 -21.00 11.63
CA THR A 5 -7.09 -19.80 12.40
C THR A 5 -5.90 -18.87 12.58
N PHE A 6 -4.68 -19.28 12.19
CA PHE A 6 -3.47 -18.47 12.32
C PHE A 6 -2.70 -18.39 11.01
N ILE A 7 -2.08 -17.24 10.79
CA ILE A 7 -1.13 -16.99 9.71
C ILE A 7 0.23 -16.60 10.31
N ALA A 8 1.29 -17.28 9.87
CA ALA A 8 2.67 -16.94 10.26
C ALA A 8 3.08 -15.57 9.68
N PRO A 9 3.85 -14.73 10.41
CA PRO A 9 4.26 -13.41 9.95
C PRO A 9 4.99 -13.41 8.60
N GLU A 10 5.87 -14.38 8.35
CA GLU A 10 6.62 -14.50 7.09
C GLU A 10 5.70 -14.83 5.92
N LYS A 11 4.65 -15.63 6.17
CA LYS A 11 3.63 -15.93 5.15
C LYS A 11 2.82 -14.68 4.84
N LEU A 12 2.41 -13.92 5.87
CA LEU A 12 1.70 -12.65 5.67
C LEU A 12 2.57 -11.62 4.94
N ALA A 13 3.85 -11.49 5.30
CA ALA A 13 4.78 -10.56 4.66
C ALA A 13 4.92 -10.79 3.15
N ARG A 14 4.82 -12.05 2.68
CA ARG A 14 4.83 -12.38 1.25
C ARG A 14 3.53 -11.98 0.51
N LEU A 15 2.43 -11.81 1.24
CA LEU A 15 1.13 -11.41 0.70
C LEU A 15 0.97 -9.89 0.65
N ILE A 16 1.54 -9.17 1.62
CA ILE A 16 1.57 -7.70 1.61
C ILE A 16 2.19 -7.19 0.30
N GLY A 17 1.66 -6.09 -0.21
CA GLY A 17 2.07 -5.55 -1.50
C GLY A 17 1.41 -6.23 -2.71
N THR A 18 0.54 -7.22 -2.50
CA THR A 18 -0.15 -7.92 -3.60
C THR A 18 -1.68 -7.77 -3.51
N PRO A 19 -2.40 -7.88 -4.64
CA PRO A 19 -3.87 -7.90 -4.64
C PRO A 19 -4.52 -9.03 -3.82
N LYS A 20 -3.74 -10.06 -3.46
CA LYS A 20 -4.22 -11.20 -2.66
C LYS A 20 -4.00 -11.01 -1.16
N CYS A 21 -3.43 -9.88 -0.73
CA CYS A 21 -3.30 -9.58 0.69
C CYS A 21 -4.70 -9.53 1.32
N PRO A 22 -4.96 -10.27 2.42
CA PRO A 22 -6.19 -10.09 3.18
C PRO A 22 -6.22 -8.68 3.78
N ALA A 23 -7.41 -8.19 4.12
CA ALA A 23 -7.53 -6.98 4.91
C ALA A 23 -6.89 -7.19 6.28
N LEU A 24 -6.15 -6.20 6.78
CA LEU A 24 -5.42 -6.29 8.03
C LEU A 24 -6.06 -5.36 9.05
N LEU A 25 -6.53 -5.93 10.17
CA LEU A 25 -7.12 -5.16 11.26
C LEU A 25 -6.22 -5.18 12.48
N ASP A 26 -5.65 -4.04 12.82
CA ASP A 26 -4.91 -3.85 14.06
C ASP A 26 -5.90 -3.57 15.19
N VAL A 27 -6.06 -4.56 16.06
CA VAL A 27 -6.96 -4.56 17.22
C VAL A 27 -6.19 -4.52 18.54
N ARG A 28 -4.93 -4.03 18.51
CA ARG A 28 -4.15 -3.79 19.72
C ARG A 28 -4.89 -2.85 20.67
N ALA A 29 -4.68 -3.06 21.97
CA ALA A 29 -5.22 -2.17 22.98
C ALA A 29 -4.64 -0.74 22.81
N PRO A 30 -5.36 0.32 23.22
CA PRO A 30 -4.88 1.69 23.11
C PRO A 30 -3.49 1.89 23.71
N ASP A 31 -3.20 1.30 24.86
CA ASP A 31 -1.90 1.40 25.54
C ASP A 31 -0.77 0.74 24.73
N ASP A 32 -1.03 -0.45 24.15
CA ASP A 32 -0.06 -1.15 23.30
C ASP A 32 0.25 -0.32 22.04
N SER A 33 -0.78 0.21 21.39
CA SER A 33 -0.65 1.06 20.20
C SER A 33 0.00 2.41 20.50
N ALA A 34 -0.22 2.99 21.67
CA ALA A 34 0.42 4.24 22.10
C ALA A 34 1.91 4.04 22.40
N SER A 35 2.28 2.90 23.00
CA SER A 35 3.68 2.56 23.30
C SER A 35 4.50 2.31 22.03
N ASN A 36 3.87 1.82 20.97
CA ASN A 36 4.48 1.63 19.66
C ASN A 36 3.51 2.02 18.53
N PRO A 37 3.52 3.31 18.14
CA PRO A 37 2.57 3.87 17.19
C PRO A 37 2.97 3.59 15.73
N SER A 38 3.28 2.32 15.43
CA SER A 38 3.52 1.83 14.08
C SER A 38 2.57 0.69 13.75
N LEU A 39 2.26 0.51 12.48
CA LEU A 39 1.33 -0.49 11.98
C LEU A 39 2.05 -1.48 11.06
N VAL A 40 1.56 -2.71 11.02
CA VAL A 40 1.90 -3.63 9.91
C VAL A 40 1.45 -2.97 8.60
N PRO A 41 2.25 -2.97 7.51
CA PRO A 41 1.89 -2.29 6.27
C PRO A 41 0.51 -2.72 5.75
N GLY A 42 -0.34 -1.73 5.46
CA GLY A 42 -1.72 -1.91 5.02
C GLY A 42 -2.73 -2.17 6.14
N ALA A 43 -2.29 -2.21 7.41
CA ALA A 43 -3.19 -2.41 8.54
C ALA A 43 -4.03 -1.19 8.87
N TYR A 44 -5.30 -1.47 9.18
CA TYR A 44 -6.27 -0.51 9.64
C TYR A 44 -6.42 -0.60 11.16
N PRO A 45 -6.16 0.48 11.92
CA PRO A 45 -6.39 0.48 13.36
C PRO A 45 -7.89 0.49 13.67
N CYS A 46 -8.37 -0.55 14.33
CA CYS A 46 -9.78 -0.77 14.66
C CYS A 46 -9.92 -1.30 16.08
N SER A 47 -10.80 -0.73 16.90
CA SER A 47 -11.17 -1.39 18.16
C SER A 47 -11.78 -2.76 17.85
N HIS A 48 -11.44 -3.76 18.65
CA HIS A 48 -12.06 -5.09 18.59
C HIS A 48 -13.60 -5.05 18.66
N GLU A 49 -14.19 -4.02 19.25
CA GLU A 49 -15.65 -3.80 19.33
C GLU A 49 -16.27 -3.40 17.98
N ASN A 50 -15.48 -2.82 17.07
CA ASN A 50 -15.94 -2.22 15.82
C ASN A 50 -15.62 -3.07 14.58
N VAL A 51 -15.01 -4.26 14.75
CA VAL A 51 -14.54 -5.08 13.62
C VAL A 51 -15.67 -5.54 12.70
N LEU A 52 -16.86 -5.81 13.25
CA LEU A 52 -18.04 -6.19 12.46
C LEU A 52 -18.57 -5.01 11.64
N GLN A 53 -18.62 -3.82 12.23
CA GLN A 53 -19.03 -2.61 11.52
C GLN A 53 -18.05 -2.31 10.38
N TRP A 54 -16.75 -2.39 10.65
CA TRP A 54 -15.72 -2.19 9.64
C TRP A 54 -15.84 -3.20 8.50
N ALA A 55 -16.02 -4.48 8.81
CA ALA A 55 -16.18 -5.53 7.81
C ALA A 55 -17.46 -5.34 6.96
N ALA A 56 -18.55 -4.83 7.55
CA ALA A 56 -19.77 -4.51 6.82
C ALA A 56 -19.57 -3.35 5.82
N THR A 57 -18.75 -2.35 6.18
CA THR A 57 -18.43 -1.20 5.33
C THR A 57 -17.56 -1.59 4.14
N PHE A 58 -16.43 -2.28 4.38
CA PHE A 58 -15.43 -2.53 3.34
C PHE A 58 -15.54 -3.90 2.67
N ARG A 59 -16.31 -4.84 3.25
CA ARG A 59 -16.63 -6.16 2.69
C ARG A 59 -15.42 -6.91 2.10
N PRO A 60 -14.31 -7.05 2.84
CA PRO A 60 -13.16 -7.81 2.34
C PRO A 60 -13.51 -9.29 2.17
N SER A 61 -12.79 -9.97 1.28
CA SER A 61 -12.91 -11.43 1.10
C SER A 61 -12.28 -12.23 2.24
N ALA A 62 -11.25 -11.69 2.89
CA ALA A 62 -10.58 -12.28 4.04
C ALA A 62 -9.96 -11.21 4.94
N ILE A 63 -9.83 -11.51 6.23
CA ILE A 63 -9.25 -10.62 7.24
C ILE A 63 -8.17 -11.33 8.05
N VAL A 64 -7.10 -10.62 8.39
CA VAL A 64 -6.16 -11.01 9.45
C VAL A 64 -6.26 -10.01 10.59
N THR A 65 -6.56 -10.48 11.79
CA THR A 65 -6.53 -9.63 12.99
C THR A 65 -5.16 -9.65 13.64
N ILE A 66 -4.71 -8.47 14.05
CA ILE A 66 -3.39 -8.22 14.61
C ILE A 66 -3.59 -7.66 16.01
N GLY A 67 -3.24 -8.46 17.02
CA GLY A 67 -3.15 -8.00 18.40
C GLY A 67 -1.68 -7.96 18.82
N GLN A 68 -1.39 -7.47 20.03
CA GLN A 68 -0.01 -7.30 20.50
C GLN A 68 0.78 -8.61 20.46
N ARG A 69 0.15 -9.70 20.92
CA ARG A 69 0.75 -11.05 21.02
C ARG A 69 -0.06 -12.15 20.32
N GLY A 70 -1.07 -11.78 19.52
CA GLY A 70 -1.96 -12.75 18.87
C GLY A 70 -2.89 -13.50 19.84
N LYS A 71 -3.23 -12.89 20.99
CA LYS A 71 -4.03 -13.49 22.08
C LYS A 71 -5.47 -12.97 22.11
N THR A 72 -5.98 -12.59 23.28
CA THR A 72 -7.39 -12.34 23.58
C THR A 72 -8.11 -11.44 22.56
N LEU A 73 -7.62 -10.21 22.33
CA LEU A 73 -8.32 -9.25 21.46
C LEU A 73 -8.39 -9.71 19.99
N SER A 74 -7.27 -10.14 19.42
CA SER A 74 -7.21 -10.59 18.03
C SER A 74 -7.97 -11.89 17.81
N GLN A 75 -7.89 -12.85 18.74
CA GLN A 75 -8.65 -14.09 18.64
C GLN A 75 -10.15 -13.87 18.79
N GLY A 76 -10.58 -13.02 19.73
CA GLY A 76 -11.98 -12.64 19.91
C GLY A 76 -12.55 -11.94 18.68
N ALA A 77 -11.83 -10.94 18.16
CA ALA A 77 -12.20 -10.23 16.94
C ALA A 77 -12.32 -11.19 15.73
N ALA A 78 -11.33 -12.07 15.52
CA ALA A 78 -11.36 -13.03 14.42
C ALA A 78 -12.52 -14.05 14.59
N ALA A 79 -12.83 -14.46 15.83
CA ALA A 79 -13.97 -15.33 16.09
C ALA A 79 -15.31 -14.66 15.78
N GLN A 80 -15.50 -13.39 16.18
CA GLN A 80 -16.70 -12.63 15.83
C GLN A 80 -16.86 -12.47 14.31
N LEU A 81 -15.78 -12.15 13.61
CA LEU A 81 -15.76 -12.06 12.13
C LEU A 81 -16.18 -13.39 11.48
N ARG A 82 -15.69 -14.53 11.98
CA ARG A 82 -16.10 -15.85 11.49
C ARG A 82 -17.56 -16.17 11.76
N VAL A 83 -18.11 -15.78 12.92
CA VAL A 83 -19.55 -15.90 13.21
C VAL A 83 -20.38 -15.09 12.21
N ALA A 84 -19.87 -13.94 11.77
CA ALA A 84 -20.49 -13.12 10.73
C ALA A 84 -20.22 -13.62 9.28
N GLY A 85 -19.59 -14.79 9.12
CA GLY A 85 -19.34 -15.40 7.80
C GLY A 85 -18.10 -14.89 7.06
N VAL A 86 -17.24 -14.11 7.71
CA VAL A 86 -15.99 -13.61 7.11
C VAL A 86 -14.85 -14.59 7.36
N HIS A 87 -14.06 -14.92 6.33
CA HIS A 87 -12.83 -15.69 6.51
C HIS A 87 -11.82 -14.86 7.30
N ALA A 88 -11.53 -15.26 8.55
CA ALA A 88 -10.64 -14.51 9.42
C ALA A 88 -9.60 -15.38 10.13
N GLU A 89 -8.34 -14.97 10.01
CA GLU A 89 -7.15 -15.56 10.66
C GLU A 89 -6.56 -14.55 11.67
N VAL A 90 -5.70 -15.04 12.55
CA VAL A 90 -4.97 -14.23 13.54
C VAL A 90 -3.49 -14.24 13.17
N LEU A 91 -2.81 -13.09 13.24
CA LEU A 91 -1.36 -13.04 13.09
C LEU A 91 -0.69 -13.80 14.25
N GLU A 92 0.00 -14.90 13.93
CA GLU A 92 0.69 -15.73 14.92
C GLU A 92 1.75 -14.92 15.67
N GLY A 93 1.69 -14.94 17.00
CA GLY A 93 2.56 -14.14 17.87
C GLY A 93 2.32 -12.62 17.82
N GLY A 94 1.38 -12.16 16.99
CA GLY A 94 0.95 -10.76 16.91
C GLY A 94 2.01 -9.80 16.41
N PHE A 95 1.80 -8.52 16.75
CA PHE A 95 2.71 -7.43 16.40
C PHE A 95 4.13 -7.65 16.94
N GLU A 96 4.29 -8.21 18.15
CA GLU A 96 5.63 -8.50 18.71
C GLU A 96 6.41 -9.51 17.87
N ALA A 97 5.75 -10.53 17.31
CA ALA A 97 6.41 -11.50 16.43
C ALA A 97 6.82 -10.87 15.09
N TRP A 98 5.97 -10.00 14.53
CA TRP A 98 6.31 -9.20 13.36
C TRP A 98 7.58 -8.36 13.57
N GLN A 99 7.67 -7.68 14.72
CA GLN A 99 8.83 -6.88 15.09
C GLN A 99 10.10 -7.71 15.30
N LYS A 100 10.00 -8.87 15.95
CA LYS A 100 11.17 -9.77 16.17
C LYS A 100 11.83 -10.23 14.88
N LEU A 101 11.06 -10.27 13.78
CA LEU A 101 11.54 -10.62 12.45
C LEU A 101 12.09 -9.40 11.68
N ASN A 102 12.11 -8.21 12.30
CA ASN A 102 12.51 -6.95 11.67
C ASN A 102 11.75 -6.68 10.35
N LEU A 103 10.48 -7.06 10.31
CA LEU A 103 9.63 -6.81 9.15
C LEU A 103 9.19 -5.33 9.11
N PRO A 104 8.90 -4.78 7.92
CA PRO A 104 8.59 -3.35 7.76
C PRO A 104 7.39 -2.91 8.60
N LEU A 105 7.41 -1.66 9.04
CA LEU A 105 6.34 -1.05 9.82
C LEU A 105 6.08 0.36 9.30
N VAL A 106 4.81 0.73 9.22
CA VAL A 106 4.38 2.08 8.81
C VAL A 106 4.14 2.94 10.04
N PRO A 107 4.86 4.06 10.23
CA PRO A 107 4.61 4.96 11.35
C PRO A 107 3.20 5.56 11.23
N ALA A 108 2.35 5.35 12.24
CA ALA A 108 0.96 5.82 12.19
C ALA A 108 0.87 7.34 12.09
N ALA A 109 1.84 8.07 12.66
CA ALA A 109 1.94 9.53 12.59
C ALA A 109 2.18 10.07 11.17
N LYS A 110 2.61 9.21 10.23
CA LYS A 110 2.86 9.58 8.82
C LYS A 110 1.64 9.29 7.94
N ILE A 111 0.66 8.53 8.44
CA ILE A 111 -0.59 8.28 7.71
C ILE A 111 -1.52 9.47 7.95
N PRO A 112 -2.05 10.12 6.89
CA PRO A 112 -3.03 11.18 7.07
C PRO A 112 -4.25 10.74 7.89
N PRO A 113 -4.93 11.68 8.57
CA PRO A 113 -6.20 11.39 9.21
C PRO A 113 -7.18 10.75 8.21
N ARG A 114 -7.91 9.74 8.68
CA ARG A 114 -8.96 9.11 7.89
C ARG A 114 -10.22 9.96 7.96
N GLY A 115 -10.85 10.17 6.80
CA GLY A 115 -12.10 10.92 6.70
C GLY A 115 -13.30 10.15 7.28
N PRO A 116 -14.52 10.70 7.15
CA PRO A 116 -15.74 10.11 7.72
C PRO A 116 -16.05 8.67 7.24
N GLN A 117 -15.56 8.30 6.07
CA GLN A 117 -15.73 6.95 5.51
C GLN A 117 -14.71 5.94 6.06
N GLY A 118 -13.81 6.35 6.96
CA GLY A 118 -12.77 5.47 7.51
C GLY A 118 -11.67 5.16 6.50
N CYS A 119 -11.32 6.09 5.62
CA CYS A 119 -10.19 5.96 4.70
C CYS A 119 -9.46 7.29 4.56
N THR A 120 -8.19 7.23 4.20
CA THR A 120 -7.42 8.40 3.79
C THR A 120 -7.93 8.91 2.44
N VAL A 121 -7.90 10.23 2.28
CA VAL A 121 -8.27 10.90 1.03
C VAL A 121 -7.05 11.68 0.57
N TRP A 122 -6.70 11.52 -0.70
CA TRP A 122 -5.53 12.13 -1.33
C TRP A 122 -5.96 12.92 -2.54
N VAL A 123 -5.29 14.03 -2.83
CA VAL A 123 -5.62 14.89 -3.98
C VAL A 123 -4.38 15.25 -4.78
N THR A 124 -4.50 15.21 -6.11
CA THR A 124 -3.47 15.67 -7.03
C THR A 124 -4.09 16.14 -8.35
N ARG A 125 -3.24 16.56 -9.28
CA ARG A 125 -3.63 17.07 -10.60
C ARG A 125 -4.23 15.96 -11.47
N ALA A 126 -5.25 16.28 -12.24
CA ALA A 126 -5.86 15.41 -13.26
C ALA A 126 -4.89 14.98 -14.36
N ARG A 127 -5.26 13.96 -15.13
CA ARG A 127 -4.42 13.32 -16.16
C ARG A 127 -3.13 12.76 -15.55
N PRO A 128 -3.24 11.82 -14.59
CA PRO A 128 -2.10 11.27 -13.87
C PRO A 128 -1.17 10.48 -14.79
N LYS A 129 0.10 10.45 -14.43
CA LYS A 129 1.16 9.65 -15.06
C LYS A 129 2.17 9.31 -13.97
N ILE A 130 2.92 8.23 -14.18
CA ILE A 130 4.06 7.81 -13.37
C ILE A 130 3.81 8.01 -11.87
N ASP A 131 4.37 9.03 -11.20
CA ASP A 131 4.23 9.25 -9.75
C ASP A 131 2.77 9.40 -9.30
N ARG A 132 1.92 10.05 -10.09
CA ARG A 132 0.48 10.22 -9.79
C ARG A 132 -0.35 8.93 -9.96
N ILE A 133 0.30 7.81 -10.29
CA ILE A 133 -0.24 6.45 -10.27
C ILE A 133 0.56 5.56 -9.31
N ALA A 134 1.90 5.67 -9.32
CA ALA A 134 2.79 4.90 -8.45
C ALA A 134 2.50 5.15 -6.97
N CYS A 135 2.35 6.41 -6.58
CA CYS A 135 2.05 6.81 -5.19
C CYS A 135 0.68 6.26 -4.74
N PRO A 136 -0.41 6.44 -5.51
CA PRO A 136 -1.68 5.77 -5.21
C PRO A 136 -1.59 4.24 -5.10
N TRP A 137 -0.81 3.58 -5.97
CA TRP A 137 -0.59 2.14 -5.88
C TRP A 137 0.12 1.77 -4.57
N LEU A 138 1.20 2.48 -4.20
CA LEU A 138 1.94 2.24 -2.96
C LEU A 138 1.02 2.40 -1.74
N ILE A 139 0.24 3.48 -1.70
CA ILE A 139 -0.71 3.75 -0.62
C ILE A 139 -1.74 2.60 -0.52
N ARG A 140 -2.36 2.20 -1.63
CA ARG A 140 -3.37 1.11 -1.66
C ARG A 140 -2.78 -0.27 -1.34
N ARG A 141 -1.47 -0.46 -1.44
CA ARG A 141 -0.82 -1.76 -1.21
C ARG A 141 -0.15 -1.88 0.16
N PHE A 142 0.26 -0.76 0.76
CA PHE A 142 1.10 -0.77 1.95
C PHE A 142 0.67 0.21 3.05
N VAL A 143 -0.26 1.14 2.80
CA VAL A 143 -0.62 2.18 3.79
C VAL A 143 -2.10 2.10 4.16
N ASP A 144 -2.97 2.26 3.17
CA ASP A 144 -4.42 2.22 3.33
C ASP A 144 -5.06 1.61 2.09
N PRO A 145 -5.44 0.32 2.14
CA PRO A 145 -6.07 -0.39 1.02
C PRO A 145 -7.37 0.25 0.52
N ASN A 146 -8.00 1.09 1.35
CA ASN A 146 -9.27 1.76 1.03
C ASN A 146 -9.08 3.23 0.65
N ALA A 147 -7.84 3.70 0.45
CA ALA A 147 -7.55 5.11 0.13
C ALA A 147 -8.29 5.61 -1.12
N GLN A 148 -8.80 6.83 -1.01
CA GLN A 148 -9.48 7.55 -2.09
C GLN A 148 -8.55 8.58 -2.73
N PHE A 149 -8.67 8.75 -4.04
CA PHE A 149 -7.85 9.67 -4.83
C PHE A 149 -8.75 10.62 -5.60
N LEU A 150 -8.52 11.91 -5.41
CA LEU A 150 -9.19 13.00 -6.08
C LEU A 150 -8.25 13.58 -7.13
N TYR A 151 -8.65 13.49 -8.40
CA TYR A 151 -7.94 14.08 -9.52
C TYR A 151 -8.68 15.34 -9.96
N VAL A 152 -8.04 16.50 -9.81
CA VAL A 152 -8.68 17.80 -10.02
C VAL A 152 -7.86 18.71 -10.92
N ALA A 153 -8.44 19.82 -11.37
CA ALA A 153 -7.69 20.81 -12.14
C ALA A 153 -6.48 21.32 -11.32
N PRO A 154 -5.32 21.55 -11.94
CA PRO A 154 -4.12 21.97 -11.22
C PRO A 154 -4.28 23.13 -10.22
N PRO A 155 -4.99 24.23 -10.52
CA PRO A 155 -5.15 25.33 -9.57
C PRO A 155 -6.06 24.97 -8.37
N GLU A 156 -6.83 23.89 -8.44
CA GLU A 156 -7.81 23.51 -7.43
C GLU A 156 -7.26 22.55 -6.36
N VAL A 157 -6.06 21.99 -6.54
CA VAL A 157 -5.53 20.90 -5.69
C VAL A 157 -5.51 21.30 -4.21
N GLU A 158 -4.99 22.47 -3.88
CA GLU A 158 -4.91 22.94 -2.49
C GLU A 158 -6.28 23.28 -1.91
N ALA A 159 -7.13 23.97 -2.67
CA ALA A 159 -8.48 24.35 -2.25
C ALA A 159 -9.35 23.11 -1.96
N VAL A 160 -9.26 22.09 -2.83
CA VAL A 160 -9.90 20.79 -2.62
C VAL A 160 -9.30 20.07 -1.42
N GLY A 161 -7.98 20.11 -1.26
CA GLY A 161 -7.29 19.56 -0.09
C GLY A 161 -7.86 20.08 1.22
N GLN A 162 -8.02 21.40 1.33
CA GLN A 162 -8.60 22.06 2.50
C GLN A 162 -10.09 21.72 2.68
N ALA A 163 -10.89 21.86 1.61
CA ALA A 163 -12.35 21.71 1.69
C ALA A 163 -12.80 20.27 1.95
N PHE A 164 -12.07 19.28 1.43
CA PHE A 164 -12.43 17.86 1.53
C PHE A 164 -11.56 17.08 2.52
N SER A 165 -10.70 17.79 3.28
CA SER A 165 -9.70 17.15 4.17
C SER A 165 -8.85 16.11 3.43
N ALA A 166 -8.49 16.42 2.18
CA ALA A 166 -7.69 15.55 1.32
C ALA A 166 -6.22 15.97 1.39
N THR A 167 -5.33 14.99 1.44
CA THR A 167 -3.89 15.21 1.54
C THR A 167 -3.31 15.48 0.14
N PRO A 168 -2.78 16.68 -0.14
CA PRO A 168 -2.19 16.97 -1.43
C PRO A 168 -0.85 16.24 -1.60
N PHE A 169 -0.61 15.75 -2.81
CA PHE A 169 0.67 15.13 -3.18
C PHE A 169 1.02 15.37 -4.66
N ASP A 170 2.31 15.21 -4.98
CA ASP A 170 2.86 15.40 -6.33
C ASP A 170 2.56 16.78 -6.94
N ILE A 171 2.68 17.81 -6.10
CA ILE A 171 2.65 19.22 -6.49
C ILE A 171 3.74 19.98 -5.74
N GLU A 172 4.11 21.16 -6.24
CA GLU A 172 5.10 22.01 -5.59
C GLU A 172 4.59 22.52 -4.23
N GLY A 173 5.48 22.68 -3.26
CA GLY A 173 5.15 23.34 -1.98
C GLY A 173 4.44 22.47 -0.93
N VAL A 174 4.12 21.21 -1.21
CA VAL A 174 3.48 20.30 -0.24
C VAL A 174 4.46 19.27 0.31
N PHE A 175 4.12 18.69 1.47
CA PHE A 175 4.98 17.71 2.15
C PHE A 175 5.27 16.46 1.30
N TRP A 176 4.22 15.93 0.65
CA TRP A 176 4.30 14.76 -0.23
C TRP A 176 4.67 15.19 -1.65
N SER A 177 5.93 15.57 -1.83
CA SER A 177 6.45 16.06 -3.10
C SER A 177 7.85 15.51 -3.37
N HIS A 178 8.43 15.95 -4.47
CA HIS A 178 9.82 15.70 -4.82
C HIS A 178 10.76 16.32 -3.77
N ARG A 179 11.89 15.68 -3.52
CA ARG A 179 12.94 16.20 -2.63
C ARG A 179 14.28 16.14 -3.33
N ALA A 180 14.84 17.30 -3.66
CA ALA A 180 16.07 17.39 -4.44
C ALA A 180 15.99 16.50 -5.70
N ASP A 181 16.80 15.45 -5.76
CA ASP A 181 16.90 14.53 -6.89
C ASP A 181 15.96 13.31 -6.76
N THR A 182 15.02 13.30 -5.82
CA THR A 182 14.05 12.20 -5.62
C THR A 182 12.64 12.61 -6.00
N CYS A 183 11.83 11.65 -6.44
CA CYS A 183 10.43 11.86 -6.80
C CYS A 183 9.49 11.69 -5.60
N THR A 184 8.20 11.98 -5.75
CA THR A 184 7.20 11.83 -4.68
C THR A 184 7.13 10.38 -4.19
N PHE A 185 7.28 9.40 -5.08
CA PHE A 185 7.30 7.98 -4.71
C PHE A 185 8.43 7.64 -3.74
N ASP A 186 9.64 8.18 -3.98
CA ASP A 186 10.79 8.00 -3.09
C ASP A 186 10.52 8.58 -1.70
N THR A 187 9.97 9.80 -1.66
CA THR A 187 9.56 10.47 -0.42
C THR A 187 8.58 9.60 0.36
N MET A 188 7.61 8.97 -0.30
CA MET A 188 6.66 8.07 0.36
C MET A 188 7.32 6.78 0.88
N ILE A 189 8.26 6.19 0.14
CA ILE A 189 9.00 5.01 0.62
C ILE A 189 9.76 5.31 1.92
N GLU A 190 10.46 6.44 1.98
CA GLU A 190 11.21 6.89 3.16
C GLU A 190 10.26 7.17 4.33
N GLU A 191 9.28 8.04 4.14
CA GLU A 191 8.42 8.54 5.21
C GLU A 191 7.47 7.46 5.77
N PHE A 192 7.05 6.49 4.95
CA PHE A 192 6.25 5.36 5.42
C PHE A 192 7.10 4.21 5.97
N GLY A 193 8.43 4.29 6.01
CA GLY A 193 9.29 3.23 6.53
C GLY A 193 9.25 1.94 5.67
N LEU A 194 9.13 2.10 4.35
CA LEU A 194 8.93 1.02 3.38
C LEU A 194 10.18 0.73 2.54
N GLU A 195 11.37 1.04 3.06
CA GLU A 195 12.69 0.88 2.42
C GLU A 195 13.13 -0.59 2.31
N THR A 196 12.28 -1.44 1.74
CA THR A 196 12.61 -2.82 1.40
C THR A 196 13.28 -2.87 0.04
N GLU A 197 14.23 -3.80 -0.15
CA GLU A 197 14.95 -3.99 -1.41
C GLU A 197 14.04 -4.00 -2.66
N PRO A 198 12.89 -4.73 -2.70
CA PRO A 198 12.01 -4.70 -3.85
C PRO A 198 11.36 -3.33 -4.12
N LEU A 199 11.00 -2.59 -3.07
CA LEU A 199 10.41 -1.26 -3.21
C LEU A 199 11.46 -0.21 -3.58
N LEU A 200 12.68 -0.30 -3.06
CA LEU A 200 13.80 0.56 -3.44
C LEU A 200 14.17 0.39 -4.92
N ARG A 201 14.13 -0.85 -5.42
CA ARG A 201 14.30 -1.15 -6.84
C ARG A 201 13.21 -0.53 -7.70
N LEU A 202 11.95 -0.69 -7.30
CA LEU A 202 10.83 -0.05 -7.97
C LEU A 202 10.95 1.49 -7.94
N ALA A 203 11.41 2.04 -6.82
CA ALA A 203 11.61 3.47 -6.65
C ALA A 203 12.65 4.03 -7.64
N ALA A 204 13.74 3.30 -7.92
CA ALA A 204 14.70 3.69 -8.96
C ALA A 204 14.07 3.75 -10.36
N ILE A 205 13.22 2.77 -10.71
CA ILE A 205 12.50 2.73 -11.99
C ILE A 205 11.54 3.91 -12.12
N VAL A 206 10.73 4.15 -11.08
CA VAL A 206 9.75 5.23 -11.01
C VAL A 206 10.45 6.58 -11.12
N ARG A 207 11.49 6.80 -10.31
CA ARG A 207 12.30 8.03 -10.33
C ARG A 207 12.91 8.30 -11.70
N GLY A 208 13.47 7.28 -12.35
CA GLY A 208 14.04 7.42 -13.69
C GLY A 208 13.01 7.86 -14.72
N ALA A 209 11.82 7.25 -14.69
CA ALA A 209 10.72 7.59 -15.59
C ALA A 209 10.16 9.00 -15.32
N ASP A 210 9.95 9.35 -14.05
CA ASP A 210 9.27 10.58 -13.64
C ASP A 210 10.16 11.83 -13.81
N THR A 211 11.47 11.67 -13.56
CA THR A 211 12.46 12.77 -13.61
C THR A 211 13.25 12.85 -14.91
N ALA A 212 12.82 12.12 -15.96
CA ALA A 212 13.48 12.05 -17.27
C ALA A 212 14.96 11.59 -17.24
N ARG A 213 15.34 10.81 -16.22
CA ARG A 213 16.67 10.17 -16.08
C ARG A 213 16.55 8.68 -16.35
N LEU A 214 16.32 8.36 -17.62
CA LEU A 214 15.98 6.99 -18.06
C LEU A 214 17.14 5.99 -17.90
N ASP A 215 18.35 6.49 -17.62
CA ASP A 215 19.55 5.72 -17.33
C ASP A 215 19.63 5.22 -15.88
N LEU A 216 18.77 5.71 -14.97
CA LEU A 216 18.73 5.24 -13.57
C LEU A 216 18.34 3.76 -13.44
N ALA A 217 17.52 3.26 -14.36
CA ALA A 217 17.14 1.86 -14.44
C ALA A 217 16.77 1.51 -15.89
N PRO A 218 17.23 0.36 -16.45
CA PRO A 218 16.88 -0.05 -17.81
C PRO A 218 15.36 -0.07 -18.08
N GLU A 219 14.57 -0.36 -17.05
CA GLU A 219 13.13 -0.49 -17.11
C GLU A 219 12.40 0.86 -17.15
N ALA A 220 13.07 1.98 -16.82
CA ALA A 220 12.47 3.30 -16.70
C ALA A 220 11.85 3.79 -18.02
N ALA A 221 12.53 3.59 -19.15
CA ALA A 221 12.01 3.94 -20.47
C ALA A 221 10.73 3.14 -20.82
N GLY A 222 10.68 1.87 -20.42
CA GLY A 222 9.50 1.02 -20.59
C GLY A 222 8.32 1.48 -19.74
N LEU A 223 8.56 1.85 -18.47
CA LEU A 223 7.54 2.41 -17.60
C LEU A 223 6.99 3.73 -18.15
N LEU A 224 7.87 4.63 -18.63
CA LEU A 224 7.46 5.88 -19.27
C LEU A 224 6.56 5.62 -20.48
N ALA A 225 6.97 4.72 -21.38
CA ALA A 225 6.20 4.37 -22.57
C ALA A 225 4.82 3.80 -22.21
N ALA A 226 4.76 2.86 -21.27
CA ALA A 226 3.50 2.27 -20.79
C ALA A 226 2.59 3.32 -20.14
N SER A 227 3.13 4.19 -19.29
CA SER A 227 2.38 5.24 -18.61
C SER A 227 1.78 6.26 -19.59
N LEU A 228 2.55 6.66 -20.61
CA LEU A 228 2.05 7.53 -21.68
C LEU A 228 0.96 6.83 -22.50
N GLY A 229 1.12 5.54 -22.80
CA GLY A 229 0.11 4.72 -23.46
C GLY A 229 -1.21 4.66 -22.69
N LEU A 230 -1.16 4.36 -21.39
CA LEU A 230 -2.34 4.37 -20.51
C LEU A 230 -3.04 5.74 -20.53
N SER A 231 -2.29 6.85 -20.51
CA SER A 231 -2.88 8.19 -20.58
C SER A 231 -3.60 8.49 -21.90
N ARG A 232 -3.29 7.74 -22.98
CA ARG A 232 -3.98 7.83 -24.27
C ARG A 232 -5.15 6.87 -24.39
N MET A 233 -5.14 5.77 -23.66
CA MET A 233 -6.24 4.79 -23.62
C MET A 233 -7.42 5.26 -22.78
N TYR A 234 -7.15 5.97 -21.68
CA TYR A 234 -8.16 6.34 -20.70
C TYR A 234 -8.44 7.85 -20.69
N GLY A 235 -9.72 8.20 -20.83
CA GLY A 235 -10.21 9.58 -20.62
C GLY A 235 -10.43 9.90 -19.16
N ALA A 236 -10.93 8.93 -18.38
CA ALA A 236 -11.23 9.06 -16.97
C ALA A 236 -10.02 8.71 -16.09
N ASP A 237 -9.70 9.58 -15.14
CA ASP A 237 -8.49 9.45 -14.32
C ASP A 237 -8.54 8.21 -13.39
N LEU A 238 -9.71 7.86 -12.85
CA LEU A 238 -9.87 6.70 -11.95
C LEU A 238 -9.76 5.37 -12.71
N GLU A 239 -10.30 5.29 -13.93
CA GLU A 239 -10.09 4.10 -14.78
C GLU A 239 -8.62 3.92 -15.13
N GLN A 240 -7.92 5.03 -15.43
CA GLN A 240 -6.48 5.00 -15.67
C GLN A 240 -5.70 4.56 -14.43
N LEU A 241 -6.08 5.04 -13.23
CA LEU A 241 -5.49 4.61 -11.97
C LEU A 241 -5.63 3.10 -11.76
N ASP A 242 -6.83 2.56 -11.96
CA ASP A 242 -7.08 1.13 -11.74
C ASP A 242 -6.31 0.26 -12.74
N ALA A 243 -6.23 0.66 -14.02
CA ALA A 243 -5.39 0.00 -15.01
C ALA A 243 -3.90 0.11 -14.68
N GLY A 244 -3.46 1.29 -14.25
CA GLY A 244 -2.09 1.55 -13.84
C GLY A 244 -1.66 0.74 -12.62
N CYS A 245 -2.56 0.52 -11.64
CA CYS A 245 -2.28 -0.30 -10.47
C CYS A 245 -1.86 -1.73 -10.85
N GLN A 246 -2.46 -2.32 -11.89
CA GLN A 246 -2.07 -3.65 -12.36
C GLN A 246 -0.65 -3.66 -12.96
N LEU A 247 -0.26 -2.58 -13.65
CA LEU A 247 1.10 -2.42 -14.16
C LEU A 247 2.10 -2.36 -13.00
N TYR A 248 1.82 -1.56 -11.97
CA TYR A 248 2.68 -1.48 -10.79
C TYR A 248 2.71 -2.78 -9.97
N ASP A 249 1.60 -3.53 -9.91
CA ASP A 249 1.61 -4.89 -9.33
C ASP A 249 2.59 -5.80 -10.09
N ALA A 250 2.63 -5.73 -11.43
CA ALA A 250 3.56 -6.50 -12.24
C ALA A 250 5.02 -6.07 -12.01
N PHE A 251 5.31 -4.77 -12.01
CA PHE A 251 6.66 -4.26 -11.73
C PHE A 251 7.14 -4.61 -10.33
N TYR A 252 6.28 -4.48 -9.31
CA TYR A 252 6.63 -4.86 -7.94
C TYR A 252 6.91 -6.36 -7.82
N ARG A 253 6.07 -7.21 -8.44
CA ARG A 253 6.29 -8.66 -8.50
C ARG A 253 7.60 -9.02 -9.20
N TRP A 254 7.94 -8.32 -10.29
CA TRP A 254 9.23 -8.49 -10.94
C TRP A 254 10.37 -8.07 -10.02
N CYS A 255 10.29 -6.88 -9.41
CA CYS A 255 11.31 -6.36 -8.49
C CYS A 255 11.57 -7.29 -7.31
N ARG A 256 10.53 -8.00 -6.83
CA ARG A 256 10.61 -8.88 -5.66
C ARG A 256 11.05 -10.31 -6.01
N ASP A 257 10.51 -10.86 -7.08
CA ASP A 257 10.51 -12.31 -7.31
C ASP A 257 11.19 -12.75 -8.61
N ALA A 258 11.45 -11.86 -9.57
CA ALA A 258 11.81 -12.27 -10.94
C ALA A 258 12.93 -11.45 -11.61
N THR A 259 13.76 -10.73 -10.85
CA THR A 259 14.82 -9.90 -11.46
C THR A 259 15.93 -10.68 -12.14
N ASP A 260 16.13 -11.94 -11.76
CA ASP A 260 17.12 -12.83 -12.37
C ASP A 260 16.51 -13.70 -13.48
N GLU A 261 15.20 -13.60 -13.73
CA GLU A 261 14.53 -14.37 -14.78
C GLU A 261 14.74 -13.73 -16.15
N THR A 262 15.13 -14.55 -17.13
CA THR A 262 15.30 -14.11 -18.53
C THR A 262 14.32 -14.85 -19.43
N HIS A 263 13.73 -14.14 -20.39
CA HIS A 263 12.90 -14.77 -21.42
C HIS A 263 13.74 -15.16 -22.64
N ASN A 264 14.57 -16.19 -22.45
CA ASN A 264 15.37 -16.79 -23.51
C ASN A 264 14.67 -18.03 -24.07
N TRP A 265 14.78 -18.22 -25.39
CA TRP A 265 14.34 -19.46 -26.01
C TRP A 265 15.13 -20.64 -25.40
N PRO A 266 14.49 -21.73 -24.95
CA PRO A 266 15.23 -22.88 -24.42
C PRO A 266 16.02 -23.51 -25.56
N THR A 267 17.31 -23.22 -25.63
CA THR A 267 18.26 -23.98 -26.44
C THR A 267 18.60 -25.26 -25.70
N ASN A 268 17.64 -26.20 -25.66
CA ASN A 268 17.96 -27.60 -25.42
C ASN A 268 18.79 -28.08 -26.62
N LYS A 269 20.09 -27.86 -26.58
CA LYS A 269 21.01 -28.60 -27.44
C LYS A 269 21.21 -29.98 -26.79
N PRO A 270 21.02 -31.08 -27.54
CA PRO A 270 21.27 -32.43 -27.06
C PRO A 270 22.74 -32.65 -26.69
#